data_AF-A0A3D1CU63-F1
#
_entry.id   AF-A0A3D1CU63-F1
#
_cell.length_a   1.000
_cell.length_b   1.000
_cell.length_c   1.000
_cell.angle_alpha   90.00
_cell.angle_beta   90.00
_cell.angle_gamma   90.00
#
_symmetry.space_group_name_H-M   'P 1'
#
loop_
_entity.id
_entity.type
_entity.pdbx_description
1 polymer ?
#
loop_
_entity_poly.entity_id
_entity_poly.type
_entity_poly.pdbx_seq_one_letter_code
_entity_poly.pdbx_strand_id
1 'polypeptide(L)'
;MVGGMEKVFEIGRNFRNEGIDRTHNPEFTMIEWYEAYADYHRMMDVAEGLVRHLVMKLHGTTKMKVMEYEIDVGEKWPRLTMAAALEQHVGIKLAETDDEALKILLTKNGIKPLGEFSRGKAIFAIFDHLVPAHLIQPTWIIDYPKEVSPLAKQHRTNPDLVERFEGYIAGKEIGDGWSEITDALDQRSRFENEQKHLRQGDAEAHPVDEEFLEAMEYGMPPLGGIGIGIDRLVMFLTNTWSIREVIAFPTLRPVKSAQIKAEISKIEPIISSPAVQLVPGGSLPARSVNELLLTQYIKNAKLAHHCYMVAAAMEAYAKVLGENSELWYQTGLLHDLDWEAFPDEHPNKAVAEMLAGYPAELRQAILAHAPSRTGVTAQTLLDKYLFACDELSGLMHAASLMRPTGFEGMEVKSIQKKIKDKAFAANVSREDINSGFELIGKTPEEHVAFLIQVFQAMPKTD
;
A
#
# COMPACT_ATOMS: atom_id res chain seq x y z
N MET A 1 12.30 -19.09 -3.17
CA MET A 1 12.34 -20.49 -3.64
C MET A 1 13.70 -20.86 -4.23
N VAL A 2 14.13 -20.27 -5.36
CA VAL A 2 15.44 -20.55 -6.00
C VAL A 2 16.63 -20.48 -5.02
N GLY A 3 16.66 -19.47 -4.14
CA GLY A 3 17.70 -19.32 -3.11
C GLY A 3 17.69 -20.37 -1.98
N GLY A 4 16.92 -21.46 -2.09
CA GLY A 4 16.91 -22.57 -1.13
C GLY A 4 15.95 -22.43 0.06
N MET A 5 15.14 -21.36 0.10
CA MET A 5 14.04 -21.27 1.07
C MET A 5 12.86 -22.13 0.59
N GLU A 6 12.68 -23.30 1.21
CA GLU A 6 11.74 -24.34 0.74
C GLU A 6 10.27 -24.08 1.09
N LYS A 7 9.99 -23.28 2.13
CA LYS A 7 8.62 -22.92 2.54
C LYS A 7 8.60 -21.46 2.93
N VAL A 8 7.92 -20.65 2.14
CA VAL A 8 7.81 -19.21 2.36
C VAL A 8 6.36 -18.79 2.28
N PHE A 9 6.01 -17.78 3.05
CA PHE A 9 4.74 -17.08 2.91
C PHE A 9 4.98 -15.60 3.16
N GLU A 10 4.11 -14.78 2.58
CA GLU A 10 4.09 -13.35 2.81
C GLU A 10 2.63 -12.90 2.98
N ILE A 11 2.39 -12.02 3.94
CA ILE A 11 1.13 -11.29 4.08
C ILE A 11 1.44 -9.85 3.73
N GLY A 12 1.02 -9.44 2.54
CA GLY A 12 1.43 -8.19 1.91
C GLY A 12 0.27 -7.44 1.31
N ARG A 13 0.57 -6.26 0.78
CA ARG A 13 -0.40 -5.43 0.07
C ARG A 13 -0.20 -5.53 -1.43
N ASN A 14 -1.29 -5.79 -2.13
CA ASN A 14 -1.35 -5.78 -3.59
C ASN A 14 -2.11 -4.54 -4.04
N PHE A 15 -1.66 -3.97 -5.15
CA PHE A 15 -2.24 -2.77 -5.75
C PHE A 15 -2.70 -3.11 -7.16
N ARG A 16 -3.98 -2.91 -7.46
CA ARG A 16 -4.55 -3.08 -8.79
C ARG A 16 -5.23 -1.78 -9.22
N ASN A 17 -4.91 -1.30 -10.41
CA ASN A 17 -5.52 -0.10 -10.98
C ASN A 17 -6.90 -0.40 -11.57
N GLU A 18 -7.78 -0.93 -10.73
CA GLU A 18 -9.12 -1.42 -11.09
C GLU A 18 -10.22 -0.56 -10.44
N GLY A 19 -11.46 -0.81 -10.84
CA GLY A 19 -12.63 -0.15 -10.25
C GLY A 19 -12.89 -0.55 -8.79
N ILE A 20 -13.56 0.34 -8.05
CA ILE A 20 -14.00 0.08 -6.67
C ILE A 20 -15.44 -0.44 -6.68
N ASP A 21 -15.69 -1.58 -6.05
CA ASP A 21 -17.04 -2.12 -5.84
C ASP A 21 -17.26 -2.63 -4.40
N ARG A 22 -18.18 -3.59 -4.19
CA ARG A 22 -18.49 -4.17 -2.86
C ARG A 22 -17.49 -5.23 -2.42
N THR A 23 -16.70 -5.76 -3.33
CA THR A 23 -15.76 -6.88 -3.14
C THR A 23 -14.35 -6.55 -3.61
N HIS A 24 -14.14 -5.41 -4.28
CA HIS A 24 -12.85 -4.95 -4.80
C HIS A 24 -12.48 -3.58 -4.23
N ASN A 25 -11.24 -3.47 -3.74
CA ASN A 25 -10.59 -2.24 -3.34
C ASN A 25 -9.24 -2.15 -4.09
N PRO A 26 -8.79 -0.98 -4.58
CA PRO A 26 -7.56 -0.84 -5.36
C PRO A 26 -6.31 -1.31 -4.61
N GLU A 27 -6.36 -1.25 -3.29
CA GLU A 27 -5.35 -1.75 -2.37
C GLU A 27 -5.98 -2.83 -1.48
N PHE A 28 -5.46 -4.04 -1.49
CA PHE A 28 -6.00 -5.17 -0.72
C PHE A 28 -4.89 -6.07 -0.19
N THR A 29 -5.16 -6.80 0.88
CA THR A 29 -4.20 -7.69 1.52
C THR A 29 -4.35 -9.11 1.00
N MET A 30 -3.25 -9.69 0.56
CA MET A 30 -3.16 -11.11 0.21
C MET A 30 -2.18 -11.81 1.13
N ILE A 31 -2.45 -13.09 1.41
CA ILE A 31 -1.41 -14.03 1.78
C ILE A 31 -1.05 -14.84 0.55
N GLU A 32 0.23 -14.90 0.23
CA GLU A 32 0.78 -15.84 -0.74
C GLU A 32 1.73 -16.79 -0.03
N TRP A 33 1.70 -18.07 -0.39
CA TRP A 33 2.70 -19.00 0.08
C TRP A 33 3.11 -19.99 -0.99
N TYR A 34 4.36 -20.44 -0.86
CA TYR A 34 5.02 -21.35 -1.79
C TYR A 34 5.70 -22.46 -1.01
N GLU A 35 5.53 -23.71 -1.46
CA GLU A 35 6.15 -24.91 -0.86
C GLU A 35 6.89 -25.70 -1.94
N ALA A 36 8.21 -25.89 -1.75
CA ALA A 36 9.02 -26.75 -2.59
C ALA A 36 8.60 -28.22 -2.43
N TYR A 37 8.74 -28.97 -3.51
CA TYR A 37 8.35 -30.37 -3.67
C TYR A 37 6.86 -30.64 -3.42
N ALA A 38 6.03 -29.60 -3.55
CA ALA A 38 4.58 -29.68 -3.49
C ALA A 38 3.96 -29.51 -4.88
N ASP A 39 2.71 -29.97 -4.99
CA ASP A 39 1.84 -29.68 -6.12
C ASP A 39 0.55 -28.98 -5.65
N TYR A 40 -0.32 -28.64 -6.59
CA TYR A 40 -1.59 -28.00 -6.31
C TYR A 40 -2.51 -28.76 -5.33
N HIS A 41 -2.42 -30.10 -5.25
CA HIS A 41 -3.17 -30.86 -4.25
C HIS A 41 -2.69 -30.60 -2.83
N ARG A 42 -1.37 -30.47 -2.66
CA ARG A 42 -0.78 -30.09 -1.38
C ARG A 42 -1.21 -28.68 -0.97
N MET A 43 -1.31 -27.74 -1.92
CA MET A 43 -1.79 -26.37 -1.63
C MET A 43 -3.24 -26.37 -1.15
N MET A 44 -4.11 -27.15 -1.79
CA MET A 44 -5.50 -27.35 -1.33
C MET A 44 -5.55 -27.92 0.11
N ASP A 45 -4.76 -28.96 0.41
CA ASP A 45 -4.75 -29.57 1.76
C ASP A 45 -4.30 -28.56 2.85
N VAL A 46 -3.32 -27.71 2.55
CA VAL A 46 -2.83 -26.67 3.47
C VAL A 46 -3.88 -25.57 3.67
N ALA A 47 -4.52 -25.12 2.58
CA ALA A 47 -5.57 -24.11 2.62
C ALA A 47 -6.79 -24.58 3.43
N GLU A 48 -7.23 -25.83 3.25
CA GLU A 48 -8.29 -26.44 4.07
C GLU A 48 -7.92 -26.43 5.56
N GLY A 49 -6.66 -26.76 5.89
CA GLY A 49 -6.15 -26.73 7.25
C GLY A 49 -6.17 -25.33 7.86
N LEU A 50 -5.73 -24.32 7.09
CA LEU A 50 -5.74 -22.91 7.49
C LEU A 50 -7.17 -22.44 7.79
N VAL A 51 -8.10 -22.63 6.85
CA VAL A 51 -9.49 -22.18 7.01
C VAL A 51 -10.16 -22.89 8.19
N ARG A 52 -10.01 -24.21 8.31
CA ARG A 52 -10.55 -24.98 9.44
C ARG A 52 -9.98 -24.51 10.77
N HIS A 53 -8.68 -24.21 10.83
CA HIS A 53 -8.05 -23.69 12.04
C HIS A 53 -8.63 -22.34 12.45
N LEU A 54 -8.78 -21.40 11.50
CA LEU A 54 -9.33 -20.07 11.75
C LEU A 54 -10.78 -20.15 12.23
N VAL A 55 -11.63 -20.94 11.55
CA VAL A 55 -13.03 -21.10 11.93
C VAL A 55 -13.15 -21.71 13.33
N MET A 56 -12.38 -22.76 13.63
CA MET A 56 -12.36 -23.36 14.96
C MET A 56 -11.90 -22.36 16.03
N LYS A 57 -10.89 -21.53 15.75
CA LYS A 57 -10.38 -20.54 16.70
C LYS A 57 -11.33 -19.40 16.97
N LEU A 58 -12.07 -18.94 15.96
CA LEU A 58 -12.96 -17.79 16.05
C LEU A 58 -14.37 -18.18 16.53
N HIS A 59 -14.88 -19.34 16.09
CA HIS A 59 -16.26 -19.76 16.30
C HIS A 59 -16.40 -20.96 17.25
N GLY A 60 -15.32 -21.64 17.62
CA GLY A 60 -15.34 -22.81 18.51
C GLY A 60 -15.94 -24.08 17.90
N THR A 61 -16.22 -24.06 16.59
CA THR A 61 -16.80 -25.16 15.80
C THR A 61 -16.20 -25.13 14.38
N THR A 62 -16.46 -26.13 13.54
CA THR A 62 -16.11 -26.10 12.11
C THR A 62 -17.19 -25.49 11.24
N LYS A 63 -18.31 -25.08 11.84
CA LYS A 63 -19.45 -24.49 11.16
C LYS A 63 -19.48 -22.98 11.31
N MET A 64 -19.81 -22.26 10.24
CA MET A 64 -20.00 -20.82 10.28
C MET A 64 -21.14 -20.39 9.36
N LYS A 65 -21.73 -19.23 9.64
CA LYS A 65 -22.74 -18.63 8.77
C LYS A 65 -22.05 -17.75 7.73
N VAL A 66 -22.35 -18.00 6.46
CA VAL A 66 -21.82 -17.25 5.32
C VAL A 66 -23.01 -16.82 4.46
N MET A 67 -23.27 -15.52 4.43
CA MET A 67 -24.53 -14.96 3.94
C MET A 67 -25.73 -15.61 4.67
N GLU A 68 -26.65 -16.23 3.94
CA GLU A 68 -27.78 -17.01 4.46
C GLU A 68 -27.45 -18.48 4.75
N TYR A 69 -26.29 -18.99 4.33
CA TYR A 69 -25.96 -20.41 4.36
C TYR A 69 -25.23 -20.83 5.64
N GLU A 70 -25.52 -22.05 6.12
CA GLU A 70 -24.69 -22.74 7.11
C GLU A 70 -23.59 -23.52 6.36
N ILE A 71 -22.34 -23.12 6.56
CA ILE A 71 -21.16 -23.68 5.91
C ILE A 71 -20.38 -24.52 6.90
N ASP A 72 -19.96 -25.73 6.49
CA ASP A 72 -19.07 -26.58 7.27
C ASP A 72 -17.71 -26.71 6.57
N VAL A 73 -16.66 -26.26 7.25
CA VAL A 73 -15.26 -26.38 6.77
C VAL A 73 -14.52 -27.55 7.44
N GLY A 74 -15.24 -28.40 8.18
CA GLY A 74 -14.68 -29.48 8.97
C GLY A 74 -14.18 -30.65 8.13
N GLU A 75 -14.86 -30.95 7.03
CA GLU A 75 -14.51 -32.05 6.14
C GLU A 75 -13.50 -31.62 5.06
N LYS A 76 -13.04 -32.60 4.27
CA LYS A 76 -12.26 -32.32 3.06
C LYS A 76 -13.18 -31.75 1.99
N TRP A 77 -12.71 -30.76 1.25
CA TRP A 77 -13.54 -30.11 0.26
C TRP A 77 -13.57 -30.95 -1.02
N PRO A 78 -14.74 -31.19 -1.63
CA PRO A 78 -14.83 -31.86 -2.92
C PRO A 78 -13.96 -31.13 -3.95
N ARG A 79 -13.26 -31.92 -4.77
CA ARG A 79 -12.47 -31.44 -5.91
C ARG A 79 -13.21 -31.80 -7.18
N LEU A 80 -13.68 -30.79 -7.91
CA LEU A 80 -14.44 -30.97 -9.15
C LEU A 80 -13.67 -30.35 -10.31
N THR A 81 -13.58 -31.06 -11.43
CA THR A 81 -13.09 -30.43 -12.66
C THR A 81 -14.14 -29.43 -13.17
N MET A 82 -13.70 -28.42 -13.91
CA MET A 82 -14.63 -27.46 -14.53
C MET A 82 -15.68 -28.15 -15.41
N ALA A 83 -15.28 -29.20 -16.12
CA ALA A 83 -16.18 -30.05 -16.90
C ALA A 83 -17.25 -30.73 -16.05
N ALA A 84 -16.85 -31.34 -14.92
CA ALA A 84 -17.77 -32.00 -14.00
C ALA A 84 -18.73 -30.99 -13.36
N ALA A 85 -18.24 -29.80 -12.99
CA ALA A 85 -19.07 -28.76 -12.39
C ALA A 85 -20.11 -28.21 -13.38
N LEU A 86 -19.74 -28.00 -14.65
CA LEU A 86 -20.65 -27.60 -15.72
C LEU A 86 -21.71 -28.68 -16.02
N GLU A 87 -21.31 -29.95 -16.04
CA GLU A 87 -22.25 -31.05 -16.23
C GLU A 87 -23.22 -31.17 -15.05
N GLN A 88 -22.71 -31.12 -13.82
CA GLN A 88 -23.49 -31.32 -12.60
C GLN A 88 -24.49 -30.18 -12.34
N HIS A 89 -24.10 -28.92 -12.57
CA HIS A 89 -24.92 -27.77 -12.17
C HIS A 89 -25.68 -27.12 -13.33
N VAL A 90 -25.17 -27.24 -14.55
CA VAL A 90 -25.74 -26.57 -15.73
C VAL A 90 -26.22 -27.58 -16.79
N GLY A 91 -25.85 -28.87 -16.66
CA GLY A 91 -26.21 -29.92 -17.61
C GLY A 91 -25.40 -29.89 -18.90
N ILE A 92 -24.27 -29.17 -18.93
CA ILE A 92 -23.43 -29.04 -20.13
C ILE A 92 -22.34 -30.12 -20.11
N LYS A 93 -22.42 -31.05 -21.06
CA LYS A 93 -21.39 -32.08 -21.28
C LYS A 93 -20.37 -31.63 -22.29
N LEU A 94 -19.20 -31.18 -21.83
CA LEU A 94 -18.17 -30.62 -22.70
C LEU A 94 -17.66 -31.61 -23.77
N ALA A 95 -17.65 -32.92 -23.48
CA ALA A 95 -17.27 -33.95 -24.45
C ALA A 95 -18.23 -34.04 -25.66
N GLU A 96 -19.47 -33.59 -25.49
CA GLU A 96 -20.52 -33.61 -26.52
C GLU A 96 -20.81 -32.21 -27.09
N THR A 97 -20.06 -31.19 -26.64
CA THR A 97 -20.31 -29.78 -26.99
C THR A 97 -19.19 -29.26 -27.90
N ASP A 98 -19.51 -28.93 -29.15
CA ASP A 98 -18.57 -28.32 -30.09
C ASP A 98 -18.46 -26.79 -29.89
N ASP A 99 -17.54 -26.17 -30.63
CA ASP A 99 -17.25 -24.73 -30.49
C ASP A 99 -18.44 -23.86 -30.93
N GLU A 100 -19.24 -24.30 -31.90
CA GLU A 100 -20.44 -23.58 -32.32
C GLU A 100 -21.51 -23.60 -31.23
N ALA A 101 -21.71 -24.74 -30.57
CA ALA A 101 -22.59 -24.85 -29.40
C ALA A 101 -22.11 -23.95 -28.25
N LEU A 102 -20.80 -23.86 -27.99
CA LEU A 102 -20.25 -22.92 -27.00
C LEU A 102 -20.53 -21.46 -27.36
N LYS A 103 -20.37 -21.06 -28.63
CA LYS A 103 -20.69 -19.69 -29.09
C LYS A 103 -22.18 -19.37 -28.95
N ILE A 104 -23.05 -20.34 -29.22
CA ILE A 104 -24.50 -20.21 -29.02
C ILE A 104 -24.79 -20.02 -27.52
N LEU A 105 -24.16 -20.80 -26.65
CA LEU A 105 -24.32 -20.68 -25.19
C LEU A 105 -23.86 -19.32 -24.68
N LEU A 106 -22.71 -18.82 -25.13
CA LEU A 106 -22.21 -17.49 -24.81
C LEU A 106 -23.23 -16.41 -25.20
N THR A 107 -23.69 -16.46 -26.46
CA THR A 107 -24.65 -15.48 -27.00
C THR A 107 -25.98 -15.52 -26.26
N LYS A 108 -26.52 -16.72 -26.01
CA LYS A 108 -27.81 -16.93 -25.32
C LYS A 108 -27.80 -16.37 -23.90
N ASN A 109 -26.68 -16.47 -23.19
CA ASN A 109 -26.54 -16.00 -21.82
C ASN A 109 -25.96 -14.57 -21.73
N GLY A 110 -25.66 -13.93 -22.87
CA GLY A 110 -25.04 -12.60 -22.88
C GLY A 110 -23.61 -12.56 -22.31
N ILE A 111 -22.91 -13.70 -22.33
CA ILE A 111 -21.56 -13.85 -21.79
C ILE A 111 -20.55 -13.49 -22.88
N LYS A 112 -19.53 -12.70 -22.52
CA LYS A 112 -18.42 -12.37 -23.41
C LYS A 112 -17.12 -12.94 -22.83
N PRO A 113 -16.43 -13.86 -23.52
CA PRO A 113 -15.12 -14.30 -23.09
C PRO A 113 -14.10 -13.15 -23.21
N LEU A 114 -13.01 -13.25 -22.45
CA LEU A 114 -11.93 -12.28 -22.50
C LEU A 114 -11.13 -12.40 -23.81
N GLY A 115 -11.12 -11.35 -24.62
CA GLY A 115 -10.41 -11.30 -25.90
C GLY A 115 -11.07 -12.14 -26.99
N GLU A 116 -10.26 -12.67 -27.92
CA GLU A 116 -10.76 -13.52 -29.00
C GLU A 116 -11.23 -14.89 -28.49
N PHE A 117 -12.15 -15.50 -29.25
CA PHE A 117 -12.67 -16.83 -28.92
C PHE A 117 -11.56 -17.88 -28.99
N SER A 118 -11.34 -18.56 -27.86
CA SER A 118 -10.78 -19.90 -27.83
C SER A 118 -11.71 -20.81 -27.03
N ARG A 119 -11.62 -22.12 -27.26
CA ARG A 119 -12.45 -23.10 -26.57
C ARG A 119 -12.27 -23.01 -25.05
N GLY A 120 -11.02 -22.93 -24.55
CA GLY A 120 -10.77 -22.78 -23.11
C GLY A 120 -11.32 -21.50 -22.51
N LYS A 121 -11.15 -20.35 -23.19
CA LYS A 121 -11.70 -19.06 -22.75
C LYS A 121 -13.23 -19.07 -22.71
N ALA A 122 -13.87 -19.72 -23.68
CA ALA A 122 -15.32 -19.87 -23.71
C ALA A 122 -15.82 -20.75 -22.56
N ILE A 123 -15.17 -21.90 -22.32
CA ILE A 123 -15.51 -22.81 -21.22
C ILE A 123 -15.39 -22.09 -19.87
N PHE A 124 -14.28 -21.39 -19.63
CA PHE A 124 -14.07 -20.62 -18.41
C PHE A 124 -15.15 -19.53 -18.23
N ALA A 125 -15.44 -18.74 -19.26
CA ALA A 125 -16.44 -17.68 -19.17
C ALA A 125 -17.86 -18.22 -18.90
N ILE A 126 -18.21 -19.38 -19.47
CA ILE A 126 -19.48 -20.06 -19.21
C ILE A 126 -19.52 -20.56 -17.76
N PHE A 127 -18.44 -21.20 -17.29
CA PHE A 127 -18.32 -21.64 -15.91
C PHE A 127 -18.48 -20.47 -14.93
N ASP A 128 -17.67 -19.42 -15.08
CA ASP A 128 -17.62 -18.26 -14.17
C ASP A 128 -18.99 -17.57 -14.03
N HIS A 129 -19.78 -17.54 -15.12
CA HIS A 129 -21.10 -16.93 -15.09
C HIS A 129 -22.20 -17.85 -14.53
N LEU A 130 -22.14 -19.16 -14.79
CA LEU A 130 -23.28 -20.06 -14.58
C LEU A 130 -23.12 -21.02 -13.38
N VAL A 131 -21.90 -21.28 -12.92
CA VAL A 131 -21.64 -22.32 -11.92
C VAL A 131 -21.45 -21.80 -10.49
N PRO A 132 -20.68 -20.70 -10.23
CA PRO A 132 -20.33 -20.30 -8.87
C PRO A 132 -21.52 -20.20 -7.91
N ALA A 133 -22.66 -19.64 -8.33
CA ALA A 133 -23.85 -19.51 -7.48
C ALA A 133 -24.38 -20.83 -6.90
N HIS A 134 -24.02 -21.98 -7.49
CA HIS A 134 -24.40 -23.31 -7.02
C HIS A 134 -23.39 -23.93 -6.04
N LEU A 135 -22.18 -23.38 -5.93
CA LEU A 135 -21.09 -23.90 -5.09
C LEU A 135 -21.24 -23.38 -3.65
N ILE A 136 -22.24 -23.90 -2.93
CA ILE A 136 -22.59 -23.42 -1.59
C ILE A 136 -21.59 -23.91 -0.53
N GLN A 137 -21.41 -25.23 -0.39
CA GLN A 137 -20.40 -25.78 0.51
C GLN A 137 -19.00 -25.59 -0.06
N PRO A 138 -17.95 -25.58 0.79
CA PRO A 138 -16.59 -25.36 0.34
C PRO A 138 -16.20 -26.38 -0.73
N THR A 139 -15.78 -25.91 -1.91
CA THR A 139 -15.50 -26.75 -3.08
C THR A 139 -14.27 -26.24 -3.79
N TRP A 140 -13.38 -27.13 -4.20
CA TRP A 140 -12.27 -26.83 -5.10
C TRP A 140 -12.69 -27.10 -6.54
N ILE A 141 -12.52 -26.10 -7.40
CA ILE A 141 -12.56 -26.30 -8.85
C ILE A 141 -11.13 -26.48 -9.33
N ILE A 142 -10.88 -27.53 -10.11
CA ILE A 142 -9.53 -27.93 -10.51
C ILE A 142 -9.42 -28.11 -12.03
N ASP A 143 -8.17 -28.14 -12.50
CA ASP A 143 -7.77 -28.47 -13.87
C ASP A 143 -8.32 -27.47 -14.91
N TYR A 144 -7.83 -26.23 -14.84
CA TYR A 144 -8.30 -25.12 -15.68
C TYR A 144 -7.80 -25.24 -17.13
N PRO A 145 -8.53 -24.66 -18.11
CA PRO A 145 -8.04 -24.58 -19.48
C PRO A 145 -6.72 -23.80 -19.57
N LYS A 146 -5.78 -24.32 -20.37
CA LYS A 146 -4.45 -23.73 -20.53
C LYS A 146 -4.50 -22.27 -20.99
N GLU A 147 -5.46 -21.91 -21.84
CA GLU A 147 -5.54 -20.56 -22.43
C GLU A 147 -5.94 -19.45 -21.44
N VAL A 148 -6.38 -19.79 -20.23
CA VAL A 148 -6.73 -18.83 -19.18
C VAL A 148 -5.78 -18.91 -17.98
N SER A 149 -4.65 -19.61 -18.11
CA SER A 149 -3.76 -19.90 -16.98
C SER A 149 -2.29 -19.89 -17.41
N PRO A 150 -1.76 -18.70 -17.76
CA PRO A 150 -0.42 -18.58 -18.35
C PRO A 150 0.69 -18.99 -17.39
N LEU A 151 0.51 -18.87 -16.07
CA LEU A 151 1.54 -19.16 -15.07
C LEU A 151 1.48 -20.58 -14.49
N ALA A 152 0.45 -21.35 -14.83
CA ALA A 152 0.26 -22.68 -14.28
C ALA A 152 0.96 -23.76 -15.10
N LYS A 153 1.52 -24.75 -14.39
CA LYS A 153 2.16 -25.92 -15.00
C LYS A 153 1.14 -26.72 -15.80
N GLN A 154 1.55 -27.19 -16.99
CA GLN A 154 0.71 -28.06 -17.82
C GLN A 154 0.34 -29.34 -17.06
N HIS A 155 -0.91 -29.77 -17.22
CA HIS A 155 -1.43 -30.96 -16.57
C HIS A 155 -0.70 -32.23 -17.05
N ARG A 156 -0.41 -33.16 -16.13
CA ARG A 156 0.42 -34.37 -16.38
C ARG A 156 -0.10 -35.25 -17.51
N THR A 157 -1.42 -35.30 -17.70
CA THR A 157 -2.07 -36.25 -18.63
C THR A 157 -2.94 -35.59 -19.69
N ASN A 158 -3.21 -34.29 -19.59
CA ASN A 158 -4.08 -33.58 -20.52
C ASN A 158 -3.40 -32.26 -20.96
N PRO A 159 -2.90 -32.17 -22.20
CA PRO A 159 -2.15 -31.00 -22.65
C PRO A 159 -3.01 -29.72 -22.78
N ASP A 160 -4.33 -29.86 -22.82
CA ASP A 160 -5.27 -28.74 -22.93
C ASP A 160 -5.58 -28.10 -21.57
N LEU A 161 -5.13 -28.71 -20.47
CA LEU A 161 -5.37 -28.26 -19.10
C LEU A 161 -4.07 -27.95 -18.36
N VAL A 162 -4.20 -27.23 -17.24
CA VAL A 162 -3.12 -26.90 -16.30
C VAL A 162 -3.47 -27.36 -14.88
N GLU A 163 -2.46 -27.58 -14.04
CA GLU A 163 -2.64 -27.90 -12.61
C GLU A 163 -2.95 -26.64 -11.79
N ARG A 164 -4.08 -25.99 -12.07
CA ARG A 164 -4.62 -24.83 -11.35
C ARG A 164 -5.89 -25.19 -10.61
N PHE A 165 -6.17 -24.49 -9.52
CA PHE A 165 -7.41 -24.60 -8.76
C PHE A 165 -7.86 -23.26 -8.17
N GLU A 166 -9.17 -23.09 -8.01
CA GLU A 166 -9.77 -22.02 -7.22
C GLU A 166 -10.71 -22.62 -6.15
N GLY A 167 -10.76 -22.00 -4.98
CA GLY A 167 -11.66 -22.41 -3.90
C GLY A 167 -12.92 -21.57 -3.87
N TYR A 168 -14.09 -22.21 -3.71
CA TYR A 168 -15.38 -21.53 -3.62
C TYR A 168 -16.09 -21.85 -2.31
N ILE A 169 -16.64 -20.83 -1.66
CA ILE A 169 -17.55 -20.95 -0.51
C ILE A 169 -18.73 -20.00 -0.74
N ALA A 170 -19.95 -20.51 -0.61
CA ALA A 170 -21.18 -19.75 -0.84
C ALA A 170 -21.18 -19.01 -2.19
N GLY A 171 -20.64 -19.66 -3.22
CA GLY A 171 -20.50 -19.14 -4.57
C GLY A 171 -19.56 -17.96 -4.74
N LYS A 172 -18.62 -17.79 -3.82
CA LYS A 172 -17.57 -16.78 -3.88
C LYS A 172 -16.20 -17.45 -3.84
N GLU A 173 -15.33 -17.04 -4.76
CA GLU A 173 -13.94 -17.47 -4.82
C GLU A 173 -13.19 -16.96 -3.58
N ILE A 174 -12.37 -17.80 -2.96
CA ILE A 174 -11.64 -17.49 -1.73
C ILE A 174 -10.13 -17.48 -1.90
N GLY A 175 -9.63 -18.04 -3.00
CA GLY A 175 -8.22 -18.17 -3.30
C GLY A 175 -8.00 -18.94 -4.59
N ASP A 176 -6.82 -18.71 -5.18
CA ASP A 176 -6.39 -19.24 -6.46
C ASP A 176 -4.95 -19.75 -6.31
N GLY A 177 -4.64 -20.90 -6.89
CA GLY A 177 -3.33 -21.51 -6.79
C GLY A 177 -3.08 -22.57 -7.85
N TRP A 178 -1.83 -22.99 -7.96
CA TRP A 178 -1.41 -23.95 -8.98
C TRP A 178 -0.10 -24.65 -8.62
N SER A 179 0.22 -25.70 -9.38
CA SER A 179 1.60 -26.18 -9.49
C SER A 179 2.37 -25.20 -10.37
N GLU A 180 3.50 -24.68 -9.88
CA GLU A 180 4.26 -23.65 -10.57
C GLU A 180 5.00 -24.18 -11.79
N ILE A 181 5.13 -23.31 -12.79
CA ILE A 181 6.07 -23.53 -13.89
C ILE A 181 7.48 -23.35 -13.34
N THR A 182 8.33 -24.34 -13.60
CA THR A 182 9.72 -24.38 -13.13
C THR A 182 10.71 -24.50 -14.28
N ASP A 183 10.21 -24.68 -15.50
CA ASP A 183 10.99 -24.68 -16.73
C ASP A 183 11.11 -23.25 -17.26
N ALA A 184 12.33 -22.70 -17.19
CA ALA A 184 12.63 -21.35 -17.65
C ALA A 184 12.35 -21.16 -19.15
N LEU A 185 12.51 -22.22 -19.97
CA LEU A 185 12.25 -22.15 -21.41
C LEU A 185 10.75 -22.09 -21.71
N ASP A 186 9.93 -22.86 -20.98
CA ASP A 186 8.46 -22.76 -21.07
C ASP A 186 8.02 -21.37 -20.63
N GLN A 187 8.49 -20.90 -19.47
CA GLN A 187 8.13 -19.58 -18.95
C GLN A 187 8.51 -18.44 -19.91
N ARG A 188 9.70 -18.49 -20.52
CA ARG A 188 10.12 -17.51 -21.54
C ARG A 188 9.16 -17.51 -22.73
N SER A 189 8.81 -18.70 -23.25
CA SER A 189 7.88 -18.80 -24.38
C SER A 189 6.52 -18.19 -24.05
N ARG A 190 6.05 -18.33 -22.80
CA ARG A 190 4.79 -17.73 -22.34
C ARG A 190 4.89 -16.21 -22.22
N PHE A 191 5.94 -15.67 -21.62
CA PHE A 191 6.16 -14.22 -21.59
C PHE A 191 6.28 -13.60 -22.99
N GLU A 192 6.92 -14.29 -23.94
CA GLU A 192 6.97 -13.82 -25.34
C GLU A 192 5.58 -13.82 -26.00
N ASN A 193 4.68 -14.73 -25.63
CA ASN A 193 3.30 -14.74 -26.11
C ASN A 193 2.47 -13.64 -25.46
N GLU A 194 2.60 -13.44 -24.15
CA GLU A 194 1.99 -12.31 -23.42
C GLU A 194 2.45 -10.97 -24.02
N GLN A 195 3.74 -10.81 -24.35
CA GLN A 195 4.25 -9.61 -25.00
C GLN A 195 3.62 -9.37 -26.39
N LYS A 196 3.25 -10.43 -27.13
CA LYS A 196 2.49 -10.28 -28.38
C LYS A 196 1.08 -9.77 -28.10
N HIS A 197 0.42 -10.26 -27.06
CA HIS A 197 -0.91 -9.78 -26.63
C HIS A 197 -0.86 -8.32 -26.15
N LEU A 198 0.18 -7.93 -25.41
CA LEU A 198 0.43 -6.54 -25.02
C LEU A 198 0.56 -5.62 -26.25
N ARG A 199 1.31 -6.05 -27.27
CA ARG A 199 1.44 -5.31 -28.55
C ARG A 199 0.12 -5.23 -29.33
N GLN A 200 -0.80 -6.17 -29.10
CA GLN A 200 -2.15 -6.18 -29.67
C GLN A 200 -3.15 -5.34 -28.86
N GLY A 201 -2.72 -4.72 -27.75
CA GLY A 201 -3.51 -3.80 -26.96
C GLY A 201 -4.14 -4.40 -25.70
N ASP A 202 -3.73 -5.60 -25.30
CA ASP A 202 -4.13 -6.18 -24.00
C ASP A 202 -3.32 -5.54 -22.87
N ALA A 203 -3.94 -4.64 -22.11
CA ALA A 203 -3.27 -3.91 -21.03
C ALA A 203 -2.95 -4.77 -19.79
N GLU A 204 -3.57 -5.95 -19.67
CA GLU A 204 -3.37 -6.88 -18.55
C GLU A 204 -2.26 -7.92 -18.84
N ALA A 205 -1.73 -7.94 -20.07
CA ALA A 205 -0.71 -8.90 -20.47
C ALA A 205 0.64 -8.63 -19.77
N HIS A 206 1.31 -9.70 -19.36
CA HIS A 206 2.54 -9.60 -18.57
C HIS A 206 3.76 -9.17 -19.41
N PRO A 207 4.61 -8.24 -18.92
CA PRO A 207 5.89 -7.97 -19.54
C PRO A 207 6.88 -9.14 -19.36
N VAL A 208 7.91 -9.19 -20.21
CA VAL A 208 9.01 -10.14 -20.04
C VAL A 208 9.87 -9.68 -18.86
N ASP A 209 10.01 -10.53 -17.85
CA ASP A 209 10.91 -10.32 -16.71
C ASP A 209 12.17 -11.17 -16.87
N GLU A 210 13.26 -10.55 -17.31
CA GLU A 210 14.52 -11.24 -17.55
C GLU A 210 15.22 -11.68 -16.25
N GLU A 211 15.04 -10.94 -15.15
CA GLU A 211 15.64 -11.28 -13.86
C GLU A 211 14.93 -12.50 -13.25
N PHE A 212 13.61 -12.59 -13.41
CA PHE A 212 12.85 -13.78 -13.01
C PHE A 212 13.26 -15.02 -13.81
N LEU A 213 13.44 -14.87 -15.13
CA LEU A 213 13.91 -15.97 -15.99
C LEU A 213 15.32 -16.42 -15.61
N GLU A 214 16.24 -15.49 -15.38
CA GLU A 214 17.60 -15.82 -14.90
C GLU A 214 17.54 -16.57 -13.57
N ALA A 215 16.70 -16.13 -12.63
CA ALA A 215 16.50 -16.84 -11.36
C ALA A 215 16.02 -18.29 -11.57
N MET A 216 15.07 -18.52 -12.49
CA MET A 216 14.61 -19.87 -12.82
C MET A 216 15.73 -20.73 -13.43
N GLU A 217 16.62 -20.14 -14.24
CA GLU A 217 17.75 -20.82 -14.88
C GLU A 217 18.80 -21.35 -13.88
N TYR A 218 18.93 -20.72 -12.69
CA TYR A 218 19.74 -21.27 -11.59
C TYR A 218 19.18 -22.57 -11.00
N GLY A 219 17.92 -22.90 -11.31
CA GLY A 219 17.25 -24.12 -10.88
C GLY A 219 16.16 -23.84 -9.85
N MET A 220 14.91 -23.88 -10.31
CA MET A 220 13.74 -23.83 -9.45
C MET A 220 13.24 -25.26 -9.16
N PRO A 221 13.11 -25.69 -7.88
CA PRO A 221 12.56 -27.02 -7.58
C PRO A 221 11.08 -27.08 -7.98
N PRO A 222 10.51 -28.27 -8.25
CA PRO A 222 9.05 -28.41 -8.35
C PRO A 222 8.38 -27.77 -7.12
N LEU A 223 7.36 -26.95 -7.29
CA LEU A 223 6.69 -26.29 -6.18
C LEU A 223 5.21 -26.03 -6.49
N GLY A 224 4.44 -25.81 -5.43
CA GLY A 224 3.07 -25.30 -5.51
C GLY A 224 2.99 -23.92 -4.87
N GLY A 225 2.12 -23.08 -5.42
CA GLY A 225 1.82 -21.74 -4.94
C GLY A 225 0.31 -21.52 -4.82
N ILE A 226 -0.09 -20.62 -3.92
CA ILE A 226 -1.48 -20.20 -3.75
C ILE A 226 -1.52 -18.80 -3.13
N GLY A 227 -2.47 -17.99 -3.61
CA GLY A 227 -2.86 -16.72 -3.02
C GLY A 227 -4.26 -16.77 -2.41
N ILE A 228 -4.41 -16.20 -1.22
CA ILE A 228 -5.71 -15.99 -0.57
C ILE A 228 -5.87 -14.51 -0.23
N GLY A 229 -6.96 -13.90 -0.70
CA GLY A 229 -7.33 -12.54 -0.31
C GLY A 229 -7.74 -12.49 1.16
N ILE A 230 -6.92 -11.89 2.00
CA ILE A 230 -7.17 -11.78 3.45
C ILE A 230 -8.41 -10.97 3.74
N ASP A 231 -8.66 -9.86 3.02
CA ASP A 231 -9.87 -9.05 3.21
C ASP A 231 -11.13 -9.88 2.97
N ARG A 232 -11.13 -10.67 1.88
CA ARG A 232 -12.25 -11.56 1.55
C ARG A 232 -12.38 -12.66 2.59
N LEU A 233 -11.28 -13.26 3.04
CA LEU A 233 -11.28 -14.23 4.13
C LEU A 233 -11.89 -13.66 5.42
N VAL A 234 -11.55 -12.42 5.79
CA VAL A 234 -12.16 -11.71 6.92
C VAL A 234 -13.66 -11.53 6.68
N MET A 235 -14.09 -11.08 5.50
CA MET A 235 -15.51 -10.96 5.15
C MET A 235 -16.28 -12.27 5.36
N PHE A 236 -15.71 -13.42 4.97
CA PHE A 236 -16.29 -14.74 5.21
C PHE A 236 -16.38 -15.05 6.70
N LEU A 237 -15.28 -14.87 7.43
CA LEU A 237 -15.17 -15.23 8.84
C LEU A 237 -16.05 -14.37 9.76
N THR A 238 -16.31 -13.11 9.38
CA THR A 238 -17.17 -12.17 10.13
C THR A 238 -18.58 -12.06 9.58
N ASN A 239 -18.87 -12.72 8.45
CA ASN A 239 -20.12 -12.61 7.70
C ASN A 239 -20.45 -11.15 7.27
N THR A 240 -19.43 -10.41 6.84
CA THR A 240 -19.49 -8.99 6.47
C THR A 240 -19.34 -8.83 4.96
N TRP A 241 -20.44 -8.56 4.23
CA TRP A 241 -20.47 -8.58 2.74
C TRP A 241 -20.27 -7.21 2.08
N SER A 242 -19.26 -6.52 2.59
CA SER A 242 -18.73 -5.28 2.06
C SER A 242 -17.24 -5.22 2.41
N ILE A 243 -16.37 -5.22 1.39
CA ILE A 243 -14.91 -5.10 1.61
C ILE A 243 -14.54 -3.82 2.38
N ARG A 244 -15.38 -2.78 2.24
CA ARG A 244 -15.22 -1.50 2.93
C ARG A 244 -15.44 -1.56 4.44
N GLU A 245 -16.11 -2.61 4.91
CA GLU A 245 -16.39 -2.79 6.34
C GLU A 245 -15.30 -3.63 7.03
N VAL A 246 -14.39 -4.23 6.26
CA VAL A 246 -13.24 -4.99 6.79
C VAL A 246 -11.90 -4.27 6.60
N ILE A 247 -11.87 -3.19 5.81
CA ILE A 247 -10.72 -2.30 5.64
C ILE A 247 -10.97 -1.03 6.47
N ALA A 248 -10.03 -0.67 7.35
CA ALA A 248 -10.17 0.50 8.23
C ALA A 248 -10.34 1.82 7.45
N PHE A 249 -9.62 1.97 6.34
CA PHE A 249 -9.66 3.15 5.47
C PHE A 249 -9.83 2.73 4.00
N PRO A 250 -11.05 2.34 3.57
CA PRO A 250 -11.28 1.88 2.21
C PRO A 250 -11.18 3.05 1.23
N THR A 251 -10.81 2.78 -0.02
CA THR A 251 -10.79 3.81 -1.05
C THR A 251 -12.22 4.27 -1.34
N LEU A 252 -12.48 5.57 -1.18
CA LEU A 252 -13.78 6.16 -1.47
C LEU A 252 -13.71 6.95 -2.78
N ARG A 253 -14.84 6.97 -3.50
CA ARG A 253 -14.98 7.90 -4.62
C ARG A 253 -14.94 9.32 -4.07
N PRO A 254 -14.18 10.25 -4.69
CA PRO A 254 -14.21 11.64 -4.29
C PRO A 254 -15.64 12.17 -4.31
N VAL A 255 -16.09 12.69 -3.18
CA VAL A 255 -17.40 13.32 -3.11
C VAL A 255 -17.29 14.69 -3.79
N LYS A 256 -18.21 15.02 -4.69
CA LYS A 256 -18.22 16.35 -5.34
C LYS A 256 -18.33 17.42 -4.25
N SER A 257 -17.54 18.49 -4.34
CA SER A 257 -17.45 19.54 -3.30
C SER A 257 -18.81 20.15 -2.94
N ALA A 258 -19.74 20.22 -3.91
CA ALA A 258 -21.12 20.67 -3.69
C ALA A 258 -21.97 19.68 -2.86
N GLN A 259 -21.72 18.38 -3.03
CA GLN A 259 -22.40 17.29 -2.33
C GLN A 259 -21.86 17.15 -0.90
N ILE A 260 -20.56 17.36 -0.69
CA ILE A 260 -19.94 17.54 0.63
C ILE A 260 -20.60 18.71 1.36
N LYS A 261 -20.72 19.88 0.73
CA LYS A 261 -21.41 21.06 1.31
C LYS A 261 -22.87 20.78 1.68
N ALA A 262 -23.58 20.04 0.82
CA ALA A 262 -24.98 19.69 1.05
C ALA A 262 -25.15 18.62 2.15
N GLU A 263 -24.26 17.64 2.26
CA GLU A 263 -24.26 16.65 3.35
C GLU A 263 -23.84 17.28 4.69
N ILE A 264 -22.81 18.14 4.70
CA ILE A 264 -22.43 18.95 5.86
C ILE A 264 -23.60 19.82 6.34
N SER A 265 -24.42 20.36 5.43
CA SER A 265 -25.61 21.16 5.82
C SER A 265 -26.79 20.34 6.35
N LYS A 266 -26.80 19.02 6.09
CA LYS A 266 -27.88 18.09 6.50
C LYS A 266 -27.56 17.33 7.78
N ILE A 267 -26.29 17.26 8.14
CA ILE A 267 -25.88 16.84 9.48
C ILE A 267 -26.27 18.00 10.40
N GLU A 268 -27.45 17.91 11.04
CA GLU A 268 -27.64 18.67 12.29
C GLU A 268 -26.46 18.34 13.19
N PRO A 269 -25.87 19.34 13.87
CA PRO A 269 -24.60 19.15 14.56
C PRO A 269 -24.80 18.15 15.70
N ILE A 270 -24.51 16.88 15.43
CA ILE A 270 -23.98 15.94 16.44
C ILE A 270 -22.50 16.33 16.67
N ILE A 271 -22.31 17.62 16.89
CA ILE A 271 -21.26 18.25 17.64
C ILE A 271 -22.04 19.07 18.70
N SER A 272 -22.71 18.34 19.59
CA SER A 272 -22.45 18.57 21.02
C SER A 272 -21.23 17.74 21.44
N SER A 273 -20.25 17.59 20.54
CA SER A 273 -18.87 17.61 20.98
C SER A 273 -18.72 18.95 21.68
N PRO A 274 -18.06 19.00 22.84
CA PRO A 274 -17.72 20.30 23.39
C PRO A 274 -17.08 21.06 22.25
N ALA A 275 -17.29 22.38 22.19
CA ALA A 275 -16.28 23.24 21.58
C ALA A 275 -14.95 22.54 21.83
N VAL A 276 -14.13 22.27 20.79
CA VAL A 276 -12.70 22.08 21.05
C VAL A 276 -12.44 23.17 22.04
N GLN A 277 -12.23 22.79 23.30
CA GLN A 277 -11.87 23.75 24.30
C GLN A 277 -10.54 24.15 23.70
N LEU A 278 -10.57 25.28 22.98
CA LEU A 278 -9.49 26.22 22.95
C LEU A 278 -9.09 26.22 24.41
N VAL A 279 -8.07 25.41 24.70
CA VAL A 279 -7.53 25.33 26.03
C VAL A 279 -7.23 26.79 26.33
N PRO A 280 -7.82 27.35 27.39
CA PRO A 280 -7.85 28.79 27.57
C PRO A 280 -6.43 29.33 27.47
N GLY A 281 -6.16 30.08 26.39
CA GLY A 281 -4.93 30.83 26.14
C GLY A 281 -3.62 30.04 26.21
N GLY A 282 -3.05 29.66 25.06
CA GLY A 282 -1.61 29.49 24.92
C GLY A 282 -1.02 28.13 25.34
N SER A 283 -1.79 27.04 25.39
CA SER A 283 -1.23 25.69 25.56
C SER A 283 -1.07 24.97 24.22
N LEU A 284 0.00 24.21 24.06
CA LEU A 284 0.25 23.37 22.88
C LEU A 284 -0.68 22.16 22.83
N PRO A 285 -1.28 21.83 21.67
CA PRO A 285 -1.96 20.55 21.46
C PRO A 285 -1.00 19.35 21.58
N ALA A 286 -1.54 18.12 21.58
CA ALA A 286 -0.72 16.91 21.51
C ALA A 286 -0.06 16.77 20.12
N ARG A 287 1.13 16.15 20.04
CA ARG A 287 1.86 15.93 18.75
C ARG A 287 0.98 15.34 17.66
N SER A 288 0.19 14.32 17.99
CA SER A 288 -0.70 13.66 17.04
C SER A 288 -1.72 14.60 16.39
N VAL A 289 -2.17 15.65 17.08
CA VAL A 289 -3.07 16.66 16.51
C VAL A 289 -2.34 17.49 15.47
N ASN A 290 -1.08 17.85 15.74
CA ASN A 290 -0.28 18.67 14.85
C ASN A 290 0.29 17.87 13.67
N GLU A 291 0.55 16.59 13.86
CA GLU A 291 0.90 15.66 12.77
C GLU A 291 -0.28 15.52 11.80
N LEU A 292 -1.50 15.39 12.32
CA LEU A 292 -2.71 15.43 11.48
C LEU A 292 -2.85 16.78 10.76
N LEU A 293 -2.62 17.90 11.47
CA LEU A 293 -2.66 19.23 10.87
C LEU A 293 -1.60 19.37 9.76
N LEU A 294 -0.38 18.88 9.97
CA LEU A 294 0.68 18.88 8.96
C LEU A 294 0.24 18.11 7.70
N THR A 295 -0.25 16.87 7.87
CA THR A 295 -0.72 16.05 6.75
C THR A 295 -1.95 16.64 6.04
N GLN A 296 -2.71 17.53 6.68
CA GLN A 296 -3.82 18.23 6.05
C GLN A 296 -3.32 19.21 4.99
N TYR A 297 -2.27 19.98 5.28
CA TYR A 297 -1.80 21.08 4.43
C TYR A 297 -0.56 20.75 3.58
N ILE A 298 0.23 19.76 3.99
CA ILE A 298 1.41 19.28 3.27
C ILE A 298 1.13 17.87 2.72
N LYS A 299 1.11 17.73 1.39
CA LYS A 299 0.95 16.45 0.68
C LYS A 299 2.27 15.97 0.09
N ASN A 300 3.23 16.86 -0.12
CA ASN A 300 4.56 16.54 -0.61
C ASN A 300 5.38 15.82 0.47
N ALA A 301 5.67 14.54 0.25
CA ALA A 301 6.42 13.71 1.19
C ALA A 301 7.82 14.26 1.53
N LYS A 302 8.48 14.94 0.59
CA LYS A 302 9.81 15.55 0.85
C LYS A 302 9.71 16.75 1.79
N LEU A 303 8.66 17.56 1.64
CA LEU A 303 8.41 18.71 2.51
C LEU A 303 7.94 18.25 3.90
N ALA A 304 7.09 17.22 3.96
CA ALA A 304 6.71 16.62 5.23
C ALA A 304 7.94 16.07 5.98
N HIS A 305 8.83 15.34 5.27
CA HIS A 305 10.08 14.84 5.85
C HIS A 305 10.98 15.99 6.35
N HIS A 306 11.10 17.08 5.58
CA HIS A 306 11.82 18.30 6.02
C HIS A 306 11.27 18.83 7.35
N CYS A 307 9.94 18.97 7.47
CA CYS A 307 9.32 19.43 8.72
C CYS A 307 9.65 18.52 9.91
N TYR A 308 9.65 17.19 9.72
CA TYR A 308 10.04 16.25 10.78
C TYR A 308 11.53 16.34 11.13
N MET A 309 12.41 16.56 10.16
CA MET A 309 13.84 16.78 10.42
C MET A 309 14.07 18.04 11.25
N VAL A 310 13.45 19.15 10.86
CA VAL A 310 13.54 20.42 11.61
C VAL A 310 12.96 20.23 13.01
N ALA A 311 11.82 19.54 13.16
CA ALA A 311 11.24 19.22 14.47
C ALA A 311 12.19 18.43 15.37
N ALA A 312 12.86 17.40 14.83
CA ALA A 312 13.83 16.59 15.57
C ALA A 312 15.07 17.40 16.00
N ALA A 313 15.60 18.25 15.10
CA ALA A 313 16.69 19.16 15.39
C ALA A 313 16.34 20.14 16.52
N MET A 314 15.16 20.74 16.43
CA MET A 314 14.64 21.67 17.43
C MET A 314 14.45 20.99 18.79
N GLU A 315 13.85 19.80 18.82
CA GLU A 315 13.69 19.03 20.06
C GLU A 315 15.04 18.70 20.72
N ALA A 316 16.02 18.29 19.93
CA ALA A 316 17.35 17.95 20.44
C ALA A 316 18.05 19.19 21.03
N TYR A 317 17.98 20.34 20.36
CA TYR A 317 18.53 21.58 20.90
C TYR A 317 17.83 22.04 22.17
N ALA A 318 16.51 21.92 22.23
CA ALA A 318 15.76 22.27 23.44
C ALA A 318 16.24 21.48 24.65
N LYS A 319 16.50 20.17 24.49
CA LYS A 319 17.05 19.31 25.55
C LYS A 319 18.43 19.77 26.02
N VAL A 320 19.31 20.17 25.10
CA VAL A 320 20.65 20.66 25.44
C VAL A 320 20.61 22.02 26.14
N LEU A 321 19.67 22.88 25.75
CA LEU A 321 19.53 24.23 26.28
C LEU A 321 18.68 24.31 27.55
N GLY A 322 18.03 23.21 27.96
CA GLY A 322 17.12 23.18 29.11
C GLY A 322 15.77 23.86 28.83
N GLU A 323 15.37 23.93 27.56
CA GLU A 323 14.15 24.57 27.08
C GLU A 323 12.99 23.57 26.93
N ASN A 324 11.78 24.08 26.70
CA ASN A 324 10.60 23.26 26.48
C ASN A 324 10.69 22.48 25.16
N SER A 325 11.05 21.19 25.27
CA SER A 325 11.22 20.30 24.13
C SER A 325 9.96 20.15 23.27
N GLU A 326 8.77 20.22 23.86
CA GLU A 326 7.52 20.07 23.14
C GLU A 326 7.18 21.30 22.30
N LEU A 327 7.40 22.50 22.87
CA LEU A 327 7.26 23.76 22.14
C LEU A 327 8.21 23.80 20.94
N TRP A 328 9.47 23.43 21.15
CA TRP A 328 10.49 23.45 20.10
C TRP A 328 10.22 22.43 19.00
N TYR A 329 9.86 21.20 19.37
CA TYR A 329 9.47 20.16 18.40
C TYR A 329 8.31 20.63 17.53
N GLN A 330 7.21 21.09 18.14
CA GLN A 330 6.01 21.50 17.41
C GLN A 330 6.22 22.78 16.58
N THR A 331 7.09 23.69 17.05
CA THR A 331 7.50 24.86 16.25
C THR A 331 8.21 24.41 14.98
N GLY A 332 9.18 23.49 15.09
CA GLY A 332 9.87 22.93 13.93
C GLY A 332 8.95 22.10 13.02
N LEU A 333 7.98 21.38 13.59
CA LEU A 333 7.03 20.59 12.80
C LEU A 333 6.11 21.47 11.94
N LEU A 334 5.72 22.65 12.43
CA LEU A 334 4.67 23.47 11.84
C LEU A 334 5.17 24.71 11.08
N HIS A 335 6.49 24.95 11.01
CA HIS A 335 7.03 26.18 10.43
C HIS A 335 6.63 26.41 8.96
N ASP A 336 6.59 25.33 8.18
CA ASP A 336 6.26 25.31 6.74
C ASP A 336 4.81 24.89 6.45
N LEU A 337 3.93 24.92 7.45
CA LEU A 337 2.57 24.36 7.36
C LEU A 337 1.76 24.88 6.16
N ASP A 338 1.95 26.16 5.79
CA ASP A 338 1.26 26.80 4.69
C ASP A 338 2.07 26.85 3.39
N TRP A 339 3.31 26.35 3.35
CA TRP A 339 4.20 26.48 2.19
C TRP A 339 3.63 25.83 0.92
N GLU A 340 3.08 24.61 1.01
CA GLU A 340 2.56 23.91 -0.16
C GLU A 340 1.22 24.47 -0.64
N ALA A 341 0.32 24.81 0.29
CA ALA A 341 -1.04 25.25 -0.03
C ALA A 341 -1.13 26.76 -0.33
N PHE A 342 -0.27 27.57 0.28
CA PHE A 342 -0.29 29.03 0.22
C PHE A 342 1.14 29.63 0.14
N PRO A 343 1.95 29.25 -0.87
CA PRO A 343 3.36 29.65 -0.96
C PRO A 343 3.60 31.16 -1.01
N ASP A 344 2.66 31.93 -1.53
CA ASP A 344 2.76 33.40 -1.64
C ASP A 344 2.45 34.11 -0.31
N GLU A 345 1.70 33.47 0.59
CA GLU A 345 1.31 34.01 1.89
C GLU A 345 2.19 33.48 3.04
N HIS A 346 3.04 32.49 2.76
CA HIS A 346 3.89 31.85 3.76
C HIS A 346 4.86 32.82 4.45
N PRO A 347 5.06 32.72 5.79
CA PRO A 347 4.35 31.87 6.77
C PRO A 347 3.15 32.57 7.44
N ASN A 348 2.71 33.71 6.91
CA ASN A 348 1.67 34.55 7.53
C ASN A 348 0.32 33.83 7.57
N LYS A 349 0.02 32.98 6.57
CA LYS A 349 -1.25 32.24 6.51
C LYS A 349 -1.36 31.24 7.64
N ALA A 350 -0.30 30.45 7.85
CA ALA A 350 -0.22 29.50 8.95
C ALA A 350 -0.41 30.21 10.29
N VAL A 351 0.33 31.30 10.53
CA VAL A 351 0.30 32.01 11.82
C VAL A 351 -1.04 32.71 12.08
N ALA A 352 -1.63 33.32 11.06
CA ALA A 352 -2.86 34.10 11.20
C ALA A 352 -4.11 33.24 11.32
N GLU A 353 -4.18 32.12 10.59
CA GLU A 353 -5.40 31.32 10.48
C GLU A 353 -5.28 29.94 11.13
N MET A 354 -4.22 29.20 10.83
CA MET A 354 -4.10 27.80 11.25
C MET A 354 -3.60 27.66 12.69
N LEU A 355 -2.73 28.58 13.10
CA LEU A 355 -2.03 28.56 14.38
C LEU A 355 -2.49 29.68 15.32
N ALA A 356 -3.57 30.40 15.01
CA ALA A 356 -4.01 31.57 15.78
C ALA A 356 -4.16 31.33 17.30
N GLY A 357 -4.52 30.11 17.70
CA GLY A 357 -4.67 29.69 19.11
C GLY A 357 -3.39 29.16 19.78
N TYR A 358 -2.27 29.05 19.05
CA TYR A 358 -1.01 28.49 19.55
C TYR A 358 -0.22 29.54 20.36
N PRO A 359 0.76 29.10 21.19
CA PRO A 359 1.62 29.99 21.97
C PRO A 359 2.21 31.12 21.12
N ALA A 360 2.29 32.31 21.72
CA ALA A 360 2.79 33.49 21.02
C ALA A 360 4.26 33.31 20.60
N GLU A 361 5.05 32.60 21.40
CA GLU A 361 6.45 32.28 21.13
C GLU A 361 6.60 31.39 19.89
N LEU A 362 5.75 30.36 19.74
CA LEU A 362 5.75 29.49 18.56
C LEU A 362 5.41 30.29 17.30
N ARG A 363 4.34 31.09 17.37
CA ARG A 363 3.92 31.94 16.24
C ARG A 363 4.99 32.96 15.86
N GLN A 364 5.64 33.57 16.85
CA GLN A 364 6.73 34.51 16.64
C GLN A 364 7.92 33.85 15.95
N ALA A 365 8.34 32.67 16.40
CA ALA A 365 9.43 31.92 15.80
C ALA A 365 9.12 31.55 14.34
N ILE A 366 7.89 31.09 14.06
CA ILE A 366 7.45 30.81 12.68
C ILE A 366 7.41 32.09 11.83
N LEU A 367 7.06 33.26 12.35
CA LEU A 367 7.22 34.48 11.56
C LEU A 367 8.68 34.83 11.29
N ALA A 368 9.55 34.60 12.28
CA ALA A 368 10.95 34.98 12.25
C ALA A 368 11.84 34.07 11.39
N HIS A 369 11.38 32.86 11.00
CA HIS A 369 12.18 31.96 10.15
C HIS A 369 12.27 32.45 8.69
N ALA A 370 11.30 33.25 8.23
CA ALA A 370 11.26 33.81 6.88
C ALA A 370 11.30 35.36 6.89
N PRO A 371 12.38 35.99 7.38
CA PRO A 371 12.45 37.44 7.59
C PRO A 371 12.27 38.25 6.30
N SER A 372 12.68 37.71 5.16
CA SER A 372 12.50 38.32 3.83
C SER A 372 11.03 38.45 3.41
N ARG A 373 10.13 37.64 4.01
CA ARG A 373 8.70 37.59 3.72
C ARG A 373 7.86 38.30 4.77
N THR A 374 8.24 38.19 6.05
CA THR A 374 7.45 38.71 7.18
C THR A 374 7.96 40.06 7.70
N GLY A 375 9.22 40.41 7.43
CA GLY A 375 9.91 41.53 8.08
C GLY A 375 10.23 41.29 9.56
N VAL A 376 9.95 40.09 10.09
CA VAL A 376 10.20 39.71 11.48
C VAL A 376 11.57 39.07 11.57
N THR A 377 12.42 39.55 12.48
CA THR A 377 13.77 39.02 12.69
C THR A 377 13.83 38.10 13.90
N ALA A 378 14.75 37.13 13.89
CA ALA A 378 14.93 36.19 15.00
C ALA A 378 15.54 36.87 16.24
N GLN A 379 14.82 36.87 17.36
CA GLN A 379 15.24 37.52 18.60
C GLN A 379 15.39 36.53 19.74
N THR A 380 14.40 35.65 19.93
CA THR A 380 14.38 34.65 21.01
C THR A 380 15.29 33.47 20.69
N LEU A 381 15.57 32.63 21.69
CA LEU A 381 16.30 31.37 21.45
C LEU A 381 15.53 30.47 20.47
N LEU A 382 14.22 30.34 20.62
CA LEU A 382 13.39 29.54 19.74
C LEU A 382 13.48 30.02 18.28
N ASP A 383 13.36 31.33 18.05
CA ASP A 383 13.46 31.92 16.70
C ASP A 383 14.81 31.61 16.06
N LYS A 384 15.89 31.85 16.80
CA LYS A 384 17.27 31.72 16.31
C LYS A 384 17.60 30.29 15.94
N TYR A 385 17.17 29.34 16.76
CA TYR A 385 17.41 27.93 16.50
C TYR A 385 16.49 27.38 15.40
N LEU A 386 15.25 27.85 15.28
CA LEU A 386 14.40 27.47 14.14
C LEU A 386 15.04 27.93 12.83
N PHE A 387 15.42 29.21 12.76
CA PHE A 387 16.10 29.79 11.60
C PHE A 387 17.39 29.05 11.25
N ALA A 388 18.21 28.71 12.24
CA ALA A 388 19.46 27.99 12.00
C ALA A 388 19.25 26.54 11.54
N CYS A 389 18.23 25.86 12.05
CA CYS A 389 17.97 24.46 11.73
C CYS A 389 17.33 24.27 10.35
N ASP A 390 16.47 25.19 9.91
CA ASP A 390 15.63 25.04 8.72
C ASP A 390 16.43 24.72 7.44
N GLU A 391 17.09 25.73 6.85
CA GLU A 391 17.82 25.57 5.58
C GLU A 391 18.95 24.53 5.65
N LEU A 392 19.62 24.43 6.81
CA LEU A 392 20.68 23.43 7.00
C LEU A 392 20.13 22.01 6.99
N SER A 393 18.95 21.76 7.56
CA SER A 393 18.29 20.45 7.52
C SER A 393 17.97 20.04 6.08
N GLY A 394 17.45 20.98 5.28
CA GLY A 394 17.19 20.75 3.85
C GLY A 394 18.45 20.39 3.06
N LEU A 395 19.56 21.11 3.29
CA LEU A 395 20.85 20.81 2.66
C LEU A 395 21.37 19.42 3.04
N MET A 396 21.31 19.09 4.33
CA MET A 396 21.80 17.84 4.88
C MET A 396 20.96 16.65 4.41
N HIS A 397 19.63 16.82 4.30
CA HIS A 397 18.75 15.84 3.69
C HIS A 397 19.14 15.55 2.24
N ALA A 398 19.31 16.60 1.41
CA ALA A 398 19.76 16.43 0.04
C ALA A 398 21.13 15.70 -0.03
N ALA A 399 22.03 15.94 0.92
CA ALA A 399 23.33 15.28 0.97
C ALA A 399 23.20 13.80 1.38
N SER A 400 22.25 13.47 2.25
CA SER A 400 21.96 12.10 2.67
C SER A 400 21.42 11.25 1.52
N LEU A 401 20.57 11.81 0.65
CA LEU A 401 20.00 11.12 -0.51
C LEU A 401 21.05 10.73 -1.56
N MET A 402 22.24 11.35 -1.53
CA MET A 402 23.36 10.97 -2.39
C MET A 402 24.16 9.78 -1.85
N ARG A 403 23.79 9.22 -0.70
CA ARG A 403 24.56 8.19 0.01
C ARG A 403 23.66 6.97 0.28
N PRO A 404 24.10 5.74 -0.04
CA PRO A 404 23.35 4.52 0.29
C PRO A 404 23.07 4.37 1.79
N THR A 405 23.96 4.89 2.63
CA THR A 405 23.86 4.81 4.09
C THR A 405 23.17 6.03 4.72
N GLY A 406 22.68 6.97 3.92
CA GLY A 406 22.06 8.21 4.40
C GLY A 406 23.00 9.01 5.32
N PHE A 407 22.55 9.25 6.56
CA PHE A 407 23.33 9.93 7.60
C PHE A 407 24.39 9.05 8.28
N GLU A 408 24.29 7.71 8.17
CA GLU A 408 25.26 6.80 8.77
C GLU A 408 26.63 6.97 8.11
N GLY A 409 27.66 7.16 8.95
CA GLY A 409 29.02 7.48 8.51
C GLY A 409 29.17 8.82 7.78
N MET A 410 28.23 9.75 7.92
CA MET A 410 28.34 11.09 7.35
C MET A 410 29.39 11.91 8.11
N GLU A 411 30.32 12.54 7.37
CA GLU A 411 31.38 13.36 7.97
C GLU A 411 31.06 14.85 7.89
N VAL A 412 31.34 15.60 8.95
CA VAL A 412 31.20 17.08 9.00
C VAL A 412 31.82 17.77 7.78
N LYS A 413 33.05 17.37 7.40
CA LYS A 413 33.78 17.93 6.25
C LYS A 413 33.02 17.77 4.93
N SER A 414 32.26 16.69 4.77
CA SER A 414 31.47 16.44 3.57
C SER A 414 30.34 17.47 3.42
N ILE A 415 29.66 17.79 4.51
CA ILE A 415 28.58 18.80 4.54
C ILE A 415 29.14 20.21 4.39
N GLN A 416 30.27 20.52 5.03
CA GLN A 416 30.94 21.81 4.82
C GLN A 416 31.35 22.05 3.37
N LYS A 417 31.73 20.98 2.64
CA LYS A 417 31.98 21.06 1.20
C LYS A 417 30.70 21.37 0.43
N LYS A 418 29.57 20.77 0.81
CA LYS A 418 28.25 21.00 0.19
C LYS A 418 27.68 22.39 0.46
N ILE A 419 27.93 22.97 1.65
CA ILE A 419 27.59 24.36 1.95
C ILE A 419 28.32 25.33 0.99
N LYS A 420 29.60 25.07 0.69
CA LYS A 420 30.41 25.88 -0.23
C LYS A 420 30.05 25.69 -1.71
N ASP A 421 29.47 24.56 -2.06
CA ASP A 421 29.00 24.25 -3.40
C ASP A 421 27.62 24.89 -3.65
N LYS A 422 27.60 26.00 -4.37
CA LYS A 422 26.36 26.73 -4.70
C LYS A 422 25.47 26.00 -5.70
N ALA A 423 26.01 25.05 -6.48
CA ALA A 423 25.21 24.30 -7.46
C ALA A 423 24.44 23.15 -6.79
N PHE A 424 24.99 22.59 -5.71
CA PHE A 424 24.32 21.58 -4.92
C PHE A 424 23.13 22.16 -4.15
N ALA A 425 21.95 21.54 -4.19
CA ALA A 425 20.76 22.06 -3.50
C ALA A 425 20.57 23.58 -3.71
N ALA A 426 20.52 23.99 -4.97
CA ALA A 426 20.60 25.41 -5.37
C ALA A 426 19.47 26.29 -4.81
N ASN A 427 18.35 25.70 -4.43
CA ASN A 427 17.21 26.41 -3.82
C ASN A 427 17.40 26.67 -2.31
N VAL A 428 18.44 26.11 -1.68
CA VAL A 428 18.71 26.28 -0.25
C VAL A 428 19.61 27.49 -0.04
N SER A 429 19.18 28.43 0.80
CA SER A 429 19.85 29.70 1.02
C SER A 429 21.15 29.55 1.82
N ARG A 430 22.30 29.80 1.18
CA ARG A 430 23.60 29.80 1.88
C ARG A 430 23.79 31.00 2.80
N GLU A 431 23.12 32.10 2.49
CA GLU A 431 23.13 33.28 3.33
C GLU A 431 22.40 33.00 4.66
N ASP A 432 21.26 32.33 4.60
CA ASP A 432 20.49 31.96 5.79
C ASP A 432 21.21 30.90 6.61
N ILE A 433 21.84 29.89 5.97
CA ILE A 433 22.69 28.92 6.69
C ILE A 433 23.82 29.64 7.48
N ASN A 434 24.53 30.56 6.83
CA ASN A 434 25.63 31.27 7.49
C ASN A 434 25.11 32.19 8.61
N SER A 435 24.01 32.90 8.37
CA SER A 435 23.35 33.75 9.37
C SER A 435 22.85 32.91 10.55
N GLY A 436 22.37 31.69 10.29
CA GLY A 436 21.96 30.73 11.30
C GLY A 436 23.09 30.37 12.27
N PHE A 437 24.30 30.09 11.77
CA PHE A 437 25.47 29.84 12.61
C PHE A 437 25.79 31.03 13.54
N GLU A 438 25.76 32.25 13.00
CA GLU A 438 26.00 33.47 13.76
C GLU A 438 24.92 33.70 14.83
N LEU A 439 23.65 33.49 14.49
CA LEU A 439 22.51 33.70 15.39
C LEU A 439 22.56 32.80 16.63
N ILE A 440 22.97 31.54 16.47
CA ILE A 440 23.07 30.58 17.59
C ILE A 440 24.47 30.56 18.23
N GLY A 441 25.42 31.34 17.71
CA GLY A 441 26.79 31.42 18.22
C GLY A 441 27.56 30.10 18.16
N LYS A 442 27.32 29.29 17.13
CA LYS A 442 28.00 27.99 16.91
C LYS A 442 28.84 28.03 15.65
N THR A 443 29.97 27.34 15.64
CA THR A 443 30.71 27.17 14.39
C THR A 443 29.96 26.23 13.43
N PRO A 444 30.22 26.30 12.11
CA PRO A 444 29.65 25.36 11.15
C PRO A 444 29.95 23.89 11.54
N GLU A 445 31.14 23.61 12.09
CA GLU A 445 31.51 22.27 12.55
C GLU A 445 30.62 21.80 13.69
N GLU A 446 30.38 22.64 14.69
CA GLU A 446 29.59 22.30 15.88
C GLU A 446 28.12 22.03 15.54
N HIS A 447 27.51 22.92 14.73
CA HIS A 447 26.11 22.78 14.36
C HIS A 447 25.89 21.56 13.45
N VAL A 448 26.74 21.39 12.43
CA VAL A 448 26.67 20.21 11.53
C VAL A 448 26.91 18.92 12.29
N ALA A 449 27.93 18.85 13.16
CA ALA A 449 28.21 17.65 13.95
C ALA A 449 27.02 17.25 14.83
N PHE A 450 26.37 18.23 15.45
CA PHE A 450 25.18 18.01 16.25
C PHE A 450 24.02 17.47 15.40
N LEU A 451 23.71 18.09 14.27
CA LEU A 451 22.61 17.66 13.41
C LEU A 451 22.85 16.27 12.80
N ILE A 452 24.10 15.90 12.48
CA ILE A 452 24.42 14.53 12.03
C ILE A 452 23.99 13.51 13.11
N GLN A 453 24.29 13.76 14.38
CA GLN A 453 23.91 12.85 15.47
C GLN A 453 22.39 12.75 15.62
N VAL A 454 21.68 13.87 15.49
CA VAL A 454 20.21 13.90 15.56
C VAL A 454 19.60 13.09 14.42
N PHE A 455 20.02 13.34 13.19
CA PHE A 455 19.43 12.70 12.00
C PHE A 455 19.82 11.23 11.86
N GLN A 456 20.97 10.80 12.41
CA GLN A 456 21.31 9.38 12.53
C GLN A 456 20.36 8.62 13.46
N ALA A 457 19.81 9.29 14.48
CA ALA A 457 18.90 8.68 15.44
C ALA A 457 17.43 8.74 15.00
N MET A 458 17.12 9.44 13.91
CA MET A 458 15.76 9.46 13.35
C MET A 458 15.41 8.08 12.77
N PRO A 459 14.13 7.65 12.88
CA PRO A 459 13.66 6.47 12.18
C PRO A 459 13.95 6.62 10.68
N LYS A 460 14.46 5.56 10.05
CA LYS A 460 14.58 5.53 8.58
C LYS A 460 13.17 5.62 8.02
N THR A 461 12.90 6.67 7.26
CA THR A 461 11.68 6.77 6.47
C THR A 461 11.91 5.94 5.22
N ASP A 462 11.39 4.71 5.22
CA ASP A 462 11.35 3.84 4.05
C ASP A 462 10.36 4.35 3.00
#